data_AF-A0AAV3HBE8-F1
#
_entry.id   AF-A0AAV3HBE8-F1
#
_cell.length_a   1.000
_cell.length_b   1.000
_cell.length_c   1.000
_cell.angle_alpha   90.00
_cell.angle_beta   90.00
_cell.angle_gamma   90.00
#
_symmetry.space_group_name_H-M   'P 1'
#
loop_
_entity.id
_entity.type
_entity.pdbx_description
1 polymer ?
#
loop_
_entity_poly.entity_id
_entity_poly.type
_entity_poly.pdbx_seq_one_letter_code
_entity_poly.pdbx_strand_id
1 'polypeptide(L)' 'MFDMVKTIAPSARKPNFAGWANDIRLMRERDGRNHRDMCVLFRWACQDNFWSGNVLSPAKLR' A
#
# COMPACT_ATOMS: atom_id res chain seq x y z
N MET A 1 -2.96 -5.14 -4.80
CA MET A 1 -2.51 -4.57 -3.50
C MET A 1 -3.50 -4.85 -2.39
N PHE A 2 -4.78 -4.54 -2.56
CA PHE A 2 -5.78 -4.80 -1.50
C PHE A 2 -5.95 -6.29 -1.16
N ASP A 3 -5.80 -7.20 -2.12
CA ASP A 3 -5.84 -8.64 -1.82
C ASP A 3 -4.73 -9.09 -0.85
N MET A 4 -3.54 -8.47 -0.91
CA MET A 4 -2.47 -8.73 0.06
C MET A 4 -2.81 -8.20 1.46
N VAL A 5 -3.52 -7.07 1.53
CA VAL A 5 -4.04 -6.56 2.80
C VAL A 5 -5.06 -7.54 3.38
N LYS A 6 -5.91 -8.14 2.54
CA LYS A 6 -6.88 -9.16 2.95
C LYS A 6 -6.24 -10.45 3.45
N THR A 7 -5.06 -10.83 2.96
CA THR A 7 -4.35 -12.00 3.49
C THR A 7 -3.80 -11.78 4.89
N ILE A 8 -3.45 -10.54 5.25
CA ILE A 8 -2.90 -10.17 6.57
C ILE A 8 -4.03 -9.84 7.55
N ALA A 9 -5.00 -9.05 7.09
CA ALA A 9 -6.14 -8.58 7.85
C ALA A 9 -7.43 -8.99 7.12
N PRO A 10 -7.95 -10.22 7.32
CA PRO A 10 -9.15 -10.69 6.65
C PRO A 10 -10.38 -9.80 6.88
N SER A 11 -10.46 -9.19 8.07
CA SER A 11 -11.50 -8.24 8.48
C SER A 11 -11.36 -6.84 7.87
N ALA A 12 -10.30 -6.57 7.09
CA ALA A 12 -10.09 -5.26 6.47
C ALA A 12 -11.28 -4.87 5.60
N ARG A 13 -11.78 -3.64 5.79
CA ARG A 13 -12.91 -3.12 5.00
C ARG A 13 -12.43 -2.72 3.61
N LYS A 14 -13.36 -2.71 2.65
CA LYS A 14 -13.10 -2.23 1.29
C LYS A 14 -12.59 -0.78 1.37
N PRO A 15 -11.38 -0.48 0.86
CA PRO A 15 -10.81 0.85 0.96
C PRO A 15 -11.46 1.79 -0.06
N ASN A 16 -11.24 3.09 0.13
CA ASN A 16 -11.48 4.07 -0.91
C ASN A 16 -10.41 3.93 -2.01
N PHE A 17 -10.73 3.20 -3.08
CA PHE A 17 -9.82 2.98 -4.20
C PHE A 17 -9.43 4.27 -4.93
N ALA A 18 -10.31 5.27 -4.99
CA ALA A 18 -9.99 6.57 -5.58
C ALA A 18 -8.91 7.29 -4.76
N GLY A 19 -9.03 7.22 -3.42
CA GLY A 19 -7.99 7.73 -2.51
C GLY A 19 -6.64 7.04 -2.72
N TRP A 20 -6.65 5.70 -2.80
CA TRP A 20 -5.44 4.91 -3.06
C TRP A 20 -4.78 5.26 -4.38
N ALA A 21 -5.57 5.39 -5.45
CA ALA A 21 -5.06 5.78 -6.76
C ALA A 21 -4.43 7.18 -6.70
N ASN A 22 -5.05 8.11 -5.97
CA ASN A 22 -4.52 9.45 -5.76
C ASN A 22 -3.20 9.44 -4.97
N ASP A 23 -3.09 8.66 -3.90
CA ASP A 23 -1.85 8.53 -3.13
C ASP A 23 -0.71 7.98 -3.97
N ILE A 24 -0.97 6.93 -4.76
CA ILE A 24 0.00 6.36 -5.70
C ILE A 24 0.40 7.38 -6.77
N ARG A 25 -0.55 8.14 -7.32
CA ARG A 25 -0.26 9.23 -8.26
C ARG A 25 0.64 10.28 -7.62
N LEU A 26 0.34 10.72 -6.40
CA LEU A 26 1.15 11.70 -5.68
C LEU A 26 2.56 11.18 -5.39
N MET A 27 2.72 9.91 -5.01
CA MET A 27 4.04 9.33 -4.82
C MET A 27 4.86 9.30 -6.14
N ARG A 28 4.20 9.14 -7.30
CA ARG A 28 4.89 9.18 -8.60
C ARG A 28 5.25 10.60 -9.02
N GLU A 29 4.26 11.50 -9.00
CA GLU A 29 4.38 12.84 -9.58
C GLU A 29 5.08 13.83 -8.65
N ARG A 30 4.82 13.74 -7.35
CA ARG A 30 5.35 14.68 -6.35
C ARG A 30 6.60 14.15 -5.66
N ASP A 31 6.61 12.86 -5.33
CA ASP A 31 7.72 12.27 -4.59
C ASP A 31 8.75 11.59 -5.53
N GLY A 32 8.51 11.59 -6.85
CA GLY A 32 9.43 11.07 -7.87
C GLY A 32 9.67 9.55 -7.79
N ARG A 33 8.81 8.81 -7.07
CA ARG A 33 8.99 7.39 -6.84
C ARG A 33 8.48 6.58 -8.05
N ASN A 34 9.14 5.47 -8.36
CA ASN A 34 8.74 4.57 -9.42
C ASN A 34 7.62 3.61 -8.97
N HIS A 35 6.61 3.41 -9.81
CA HIS A 35 5.45 2.57 -9.51
C HIS A 35 5.84 1.13 -9.15
N ARG A 36 6.81 0.56 -9.87
CA ARG A 36 7.27 -0.81 -9.63
C ARG A 36 7.86 -0.95 -8.23
N ASP A 37 8.70 0.00 -7.82
CA ASP A 37 9.36 -0.05 -6.52
C ASP A 37 8.36 0.12 -5.38
N MET A 38 7.31 0.93 -5.57
CA MET A 38 6.19 1.02 -4.63
C MET A 38 5.48 -0.33 -4.45
N CYS A 39 5.20 -1.03 -5.56
CA CYS A 39 4.56 -2.35 -5.51
C CYS A 39 5.43 -3.38 -4.79
N VAL A 40 6.74 -3.36 -5.04
CA VAL A 40 7.70 -4.24 -4.37
C VAL A 40 7.76 -3.92 -2.88
N LEU A 41 7.91 -2.65 -2.51
CA LEU A 41 7.98 -2.22 -1.12
C LEU A 41 6.68 -2.52 -0.37
N PHE A 42 5.52 -2.27 -0.99
CA PHE A 42 4.23 -2.59 -0.39
C PHE A 42 4.09 -4.10 -0.13
N ARG A 43 4.49 -4.94 -1.10
CA ARG A 43 4.47 -6.39 -0.93
C ARG A 43 5.42 -6.83 0.20
N TRP A 44 6.63 -6.29 0.24
CA TRP A 44 7.59 -6.60 1.30
C TRP A 44 7.05 -6.19 2.68
N ALA A 45 6.51 -4.98 2.81
CA ALA A 45 5.91 -4.50 4.06
C ALA A 45 4.73 -5.37 4.51
N CYS A 46 3.93 -5.86 3.55
CA CYS A 46 2.85 -6.81 3.80
C CYS A 46 3.34 -8.20 4.31
N GLN A 47 4.57 -8.58 4.03
CA GLN A 47 5.15 -9.88 4.42
C GLN A 47 6.00 -9.79 5.70
N ASP A 48 6.42 -8.58 6.06
CA ASP A 48 7.25 -8.35 7.23
C ASP A 48 6.42 -8.40 8.52
N ASN A 49 6.96 -9.04 9.56
CA ASN A 49 6.24 -9.27 10.82
C ASN A 49 5.90 -7.97 11.57
N PHE A 50 6.72 -6.93 11.40
CA PHE A 50 6.49 -5.63 12.03
C PHE A 50 5.61 -4.73 11.15
N TRP A 51 5.89 -4.66 9.84
CA TRP A 51 5.20 -3.74 8.95
C TRP A 51 3.83 -4.23 8.47
N SER A 52 3.57 -5.53 8.47
CA SER A 52 2.31 -6.09 7.95
C SER A 52 1.07 -5.56 8.66
N GLY A 53 1.16 -5.26 9.97
CA GLY A 53 0.07 -4.61 10.72
C GLY A 53 -0.01 -3.09 10.56
N ASN A 54 1.04 -2.44 10.07
CA ASN A 54 1.19 -0.98 10.01
C ASN A 54 0.93 -0.41 8.61
N VAL A 55 1.28 -1.15 7.56
CA VAL A 55 1.19 -0.72 6.16
C VAL A 55 0.04 -1.45 5.46
N LEU A 56 -1.17 -0.96 5.71
CA LEU A 56 -2.40 -1.51 5.13
C LEU A 56 -2.98 -0.64 3.99
N SER A 57 -2.28 0.43 3.59
CA SER A 57 -2.71 1.32 2.51
C SER A 57 -1.52 2.08 1.87
N PRO A 58 -1.66 2.57 0.63
CA PRO A 58 -0.66 3.44 0.00
C PRO A 58 -0.34 4.71 0.80
N ALA A 59 -1.34 5.31 1.45
CA ALA A 59 -1.13 6.47 2.31
C ALA A 59 -0.15 6.20 3.48
N LYS A 60 -0.15 4.97 4.02
CA LYS A 60 0.78 4.55 5.08
C LYS A 60 2.17 4.20 4.56
N LEU A 61 2.32 4.05 3.25
CA LEU A 61 3.59 3.79 2.57
C LEU A 61 4.31 5.08 2.12
N ARG A 62 3.55 6.16 1.90
CA ARG A 62 4.05 7.45 1.44
C ARG A 62 4.89 8.14 2.50
#